data_AF-A0A957ED65-F1
#
_entry.id   AF-A0A957ED65-F1
#
_cell.length_a   1.000
_cell.length_b   1.000
_cell.length_c   1.000
_cell.angle_alpha   90.00
_cell.angle_beta   90.00
_cell.angle_gamma   90.00
#
_symmetry.space_group_name_H-M   'P 1'
#
loop_
_entity.id
_entity.type
_entity.pdbx_description
1 polymer ?
#
loop_
_entity_poly.entity_id
_entity_poly.type
_entity_poly.pdbx_seq_one_letter_code
_entity_poly.pdbx_strand_id
1 'polypeptide(L)'
;MAQTELLTNGRIGKPFHPHRDDKQLITAAGWAPWWLEPGPGSPDWKNRKPVFSAYTLDDGLTQQLSTPWGTHEAGLWQQLPSVAGNQYELSVEGQAWSSEDAAPGSRLEASDVNLQIGIDPTGGLDPTSPLIVWSEVAQPLSRWETLRVQAEAEASIITVFLKSAPNLPKRLQSVFWRNAFLRPIGRHKRGVNIVGLGDTHISLEPEQPRPGEPITAVVSSSREHKFAELIVARPDDTWSKVVSKGRTVDEDRFLWRYQFSTDIDGLYDIRFVGDFAARLLALRLLQVARNVQLVPSDSARLNYRRVYILLPPTASQKWVLAAAKGGYDGRFTIGFSADDAGIGNLENRHVLAVNPHHWPEVLTASWFQQHYPGVKFTAVVANQPEDLEAWLKNWTGLE
;
A
#
# COMPACT_ATOMS: atom_id res chain seq x y z
N MET A 1 -17.67 -1.85 -1.56
CA MET A 1 -16.27 -1.74 -1.09
C MET A 1 -15.43 -2.54 -2.07
N ALA A 2 -14.43 -1.92 -2.72
CA ALA A 2 -13.56 -2.63 -3.64
C ALA A 2 -12.88 -3.79 -2.89
N GLN A 3 -13.00 -5.00 -3.44
CA GLN A 3 -12.28 -6.17 -2.94
C GLN A 3 -10.79 -5.92 -3.23
N THR A 4 -10.02 -5.55 -2.21
CA THR A 4 -8.56 -5.52 -2.32
C THR A 4 -8.07 -6.97 -2.37
N GLU A 5 -8.05 -7.55 -3.57
CA GLU A 5 -7.34 -8.80 -3.85
C GLU A 5 -5.85 -8.54 -3.69
N LEU A 6 -5.17 -9.37 -2.90
CA LEU A 6 -3.74 -9.23 -2.66
C LEU A 6 -2.90 -10.12 -3.58
N LEU A 7 -3.47 -11.23 -4.06
CA LEU A 7 -2.76 -12.21 -4.90
C LEU A 7 -2.44 -11.63 -6.27
N THR A 8 -1.19 -11.82 -6.67
CA THR A 8 -0.82 -11.78 -8.08
C THR A 8 -1.47 -12.98 -8.77
N ASN A 9 -2.29 -12.71 -9.78
CA ASN A 9 -3.04 -13.72 -10.53
C ASN A 9 -3.84 -14.67 -9.62
N GLY A 10 -4.68 -14.11 -8.74
CA GLY A 10 -5.58 -14.88 -7.88
C GLY A 10 -6.49 -15.85 -8.66
N ARG A 11 -6.81 -15.56 -9.92
CA ARG A 11 -7.56 -16.52 -10.78
C ARG A 11 -6.82 -17.85 -11.00
N ILE A 12 -5.50 -17.91 -10.79
CA ILE A 12 -4.62 -19.03 -11.16
C ILE A 12 -4.82 -19.40 -12.63
N GLY A 13 -4.83 -18.37 -13.47
CA GLY A 13 -5.10 -18.48 -14.91
C GLY A 13 -3.97 -17.88 -15.72
N LYS A 14 -4.31 -17.40 -16.93
CA LYS A 14 -3.34 -16.77 -17.81
C LYS A 14 -2.69 -15.52 -17.16
N PRO A 15 -1.42 -15.23 -17.49
CA PRO A 15 -0.53 -16.03 -18.34
C PRO A 15 0.13 -17.19 -17.56
N PHE A 16 0.61 -18.20 -18.29
CA PHE A 16 1.37 -19.34 -17.75
C PHE A 16 2.80 -19.33 -18.29
N HIS A 17 3.77 -19.72 -17.47
CA HIS A 17 5.20 -19.69 -17.82
C HIS A 17 5.94 -20.93 -17.29
N PRO A 18 6.99 -21.40 -17.98
CA PRO A 18 7.87 -22.42 -17.44
C PRO A 18 8.68 -21.84 -16.26
N HIS A 19 8.48 -22.37 -15.06
CA HIS A 19 9.23 -21.95 -13.88
C HIS A 19 10.72 -22.28 -14.07
N ARG A 20 11.56 -21.24 -14.05
CA ARG A 20 13.01 -21.32 -14.24
C ARG A 20 13.40 -22.10 -15.50
N ASP A 21 12.67 -21.86 -16.59
CA ASP A 21 12.84 -22.47 -17.91
C ASP A 21 12.60 -23.99 -17.99
N ASP A 22 12.08 -24.62 -16.92
CA ASP A 22 11.69 -26.03 -16.94
C ASP A 22 10.28 -26.19 -17.54
N LYS A 23 10.20 -26.83 -18.71
CA LYS A 23 8.95 -27.07 -19.46
C LYS A 23 8.01 -28.06 -18.77
N GLN A 24 8.46 -28.80 -17.77
CA GLN A 24 7.61 -29.65 -16.93
C GLN A 24 7.02 -28.88 -15.74
N LEU A 25 7.44 -27.63 -15.51
CA LEU A 25 7.02 -26.79 -14.40
C LEU A 25 6.27 -25.56 -14.89
N ILE A 26 5.22 -25.75 -15.70
CA ILE A 26 4.43 -24.62 -16.22
C ILE A 26 3.45 -24.16 -15.14
N THR A 27 3.65 -22.94 -14.61
CA THR A 27 2.78 -22.35 -13.59
C THR A 27 2.12 -21.06 -14.05
N ALA A 28 0.94 -20.75 -13.49
CA ALA A 28 0.31 -19.44 -13.61
C ALA A 28 1.28 -18.37 -13.06
N ALA A 29 1.45 -17.25 -13.79
CA ALA A 29 2.28 -16.14 -13.32
C ALA A 29 1.84 -15.70 -11.91
N GLY A 30 2.76 -15.34 -11.04
CA GLY A 30 2.51 -15.08 -9.62
C GLY A 30 2.58 -16.33 -8.72
N TRP A 31 2.74 -17.53 -9.28
CA TRP A 31 2.83 -18.77 -8.51
C TRP A 31 4.06 -19.58 -8.90
N ALA A 32 4.74 -20.14 -7.90
CA ALA A 32 5.88 -21.02 -8.09
C ALA A 32 5.55 -22.44 -7.57
N PRO A 33 6.08 -23.49 -8.22
CA PRO A 33 5.88 -24.86 -7.79
C PRO A 33 6.74 -25.19 -6.56
N TRP A 34 6.31 -26.19 -5.80
CA TRP A 34 7.13 -26.88 -4.81
C TRP A 34 6.76 -28.38 -4.78
N TRP A 35 7.71 -29.22 -4.40
CA TRP A 35 7.50 -30.66 -4.18
C TRP A 35 8.53 -31.18 -3.19
N LEU A 36 8.15 -32.22 -2.44
CA LEU A 36 9.11 -32.99 -1.64
C LEU A 36 9.76 -34.05 -2.52
N GLU A 37 11.09 -34.10 -2.46
CA GLU A 37 11.86 -35.15 -3.12
C GLU A 37 11.64 -36.51 -2.42
N PRO A 38 11.72 -37.64 -3.15
CA PRO A 38 11.66 -38.95 -2.54
C PRO A 38 12.88 -39.17 -1.65
N GLY A 39 12.66 -39.75 -0.47
CA GLY A 39 13.75 -40.14 0.43
C GLY A 39 14.60 -41.26 -0.18
N PRO A 40 15.87 -41.42 0.22
CA PRO A 40 16.74 -42.49 -0.26
C PRO A 40 16.09 -43.88 -0.13
N GLY A 41 16.11 -44.67 -1.20
CA GLY A 41 15.54 -46.02 -1.22
C GLY A 41 14.00 -46.08 -1.27
N SER A 42 13.32 -44.95 -1.46
CA SER A 42 11.87 -44.95 -1.68
C SER A 42 11.52 -45.70 -2.96
N PRO A 43 10.40 -46.42 -3.01
CA PRO A 43 9.90 -47.01 -4.26
C PRO A 43 9.67 -45.93 -5.33
N ASP A 44 9.85 -46.28 -6.61
CA ASP A 44 9.74 -45.34 -7.74
C ASP A 44 8.39 -44.62 -7.86
N TRP A 45 7.33 -45.16 -7.25
CA TRP A 45 6.00 -44.55 -7.21
C TRP A 45 5.83 -43.51 -6.09
N LYS A 46 6.74 -43.45 -5.12
CA LYS A 46 6.59 -42.60 -3.93
C LYS A 46 7.21 -41.23 -4.15
N ASN A 47 6.47 -40.15 -3.83
CA ASN A 47 6.94 -38.76 -3.93
C ASN A 47 7.60 -38.41 -5.27
N ARG A 48 6.95 -38.78 -6.38
CA ARG A 48 7.44 -38.41 -7.72
C ARG A 48 7.24 -36.91 -7.94
N LYS A 49 8.22 -36.27 -8.60
CA LYS A 49 8.07 -34.88 -9.08
C LYS A 49 6.85 -34.77 -10.00
N PRO A 50 5.84 -33.94 -9.67
CA PRO A 50 4.70 -33.73 -10.54
C PRO A 50 5.07 -32.96 -11.81
N VAL A 51 4.28 -33.18 -12.87
CA VAL A 51 4.24 -32.27 -14.02
C VAL A 51 3.22 -31.17 -13.72
N PHE A 52 3.64 -29.92 -13.90
CA PHE A 52 2.78 -28.74 -13.77
C PHE A 52 2.44 -28.21 -15.16
N SER A 53 1.16 -27.94 -15.40
CA SER A 53 0.64 -27.54 -16.71
C SER A 53 -0.56 -26.61 -16.58
N ALA A 54 -0.82 -25.85 -17.64
CA ALA A 54 -2.14 -25.26 -17.84
C ALA A 54 -3.07 -26.33 -18.41
N TYR A 55 -4.27 -26.47 -17.86
CA TYR A 55 -5.24 -27.48 -18.29
C TYR A 55 -6.65 -26.89 -18.42
N THR A 56 -7.30 -27.14 -19.55
CA THR A 56 -8.68 -26.71 -19.78
C THR A 56 -9.65 -27.71 -19.15
N LEU A 57 -10.43 -27.25 -18.18
CA LEU A 57 -11.41 -28.02 -17.44
C LEU A 57 -12.66 -27.15 -17.22
N ASP A 58 -13.83 -27.69 -17.53
CA ASP A 58 -15.12 -26.97 -17.48
C ASP A 58 -15.07 -25.63 -18.24
N ASP A 59 -14.54 -25.66 -19.47
CA ASP A 59 -14.33 -24.49 -20.35
C ASP A 59 -13.43 -23.37 -19.78
N GLY A 60 -12.78 -23.61 -18.64
CA GLY A 60 -11.84 -22.71 -17.99
C GLY A 60 -10.41 -23.24 -17.98
N LEU A 61 -9.43 -22.35 -18.15
CA LEU A 61 -8.02 -22.72 -17.96
C LEU A 61 -7.69 -22.73 -16.47
N THR A 62 -7.10 -23.83 -16.00
CA THR A 62 -6.76 -24.08 -14.60
C THR A 62 -5.28 -24.44 -14.48
N GLN A 63 -4.72 -24.31 -13.28
CA GLN A 63 -3.43 -24.89 -12.97
C GLN A 63 -3.60 -26.38 -12.65
N GLN A 64 -2.89 -27.24 -13.38
CA GLN A 64 -2.83 -28.67 -13.11
C GLN A 64 -1.49 -29.05 -12.48
N LEU A 65 -1.56 -30.01 -11.55
CA LEU A 65 -0.45 -30.85 -11.08
C LEU A 65 -0.79 -32.30 -11.39
N SER A 66 0.07 -33.03 -12.09
CA SER A 66 -0.20 -34.40 -12.54
C SER A 66 0.92 -35.36 -12.15
N THR A 67 0.56 -36.52 -11.59
CA THR A 67 1.52 -37.54 -11.11
C THR A 67 0.95 -38.96 -11.31
N PRO A 68 0.64 -39.37 -12.54
CA PRO A 68 0.01 -40.66 -12.78
C PRO A 68 0.95 -41.82 -12.39
N TRP A 69 0.38 -42.88 -11.82
CA TRP A 69 1.09 -44.01 -11.21
C TRP A 69 2.09 -43.59 -10.12
N GLY A 70 1.81 -42.49 -9.43
CA GLY A 70 2.68 -41.97 -8.38
C GLY A 70 1.90 -41.27 -7.29
N THR A 71 2.56 -41.14 -6.14
CA THR A 71 2.17 -40.22 -5.08
C THR A 71 3.11 -39.01 -5.14
N HIS A 72 2.68 -37.90 -4.52
CA HIS A 72 3.47 -36.70 -4.36
C HIS A 72 3.10 -36.02 -3.05
N GLU A 73 3.95 -35.13 -2.58
CA GLU A 73 3.56 -34.05 -1.68
C GLU A 73 4.09 -32.76 -2.31
N ALA A 74 3.18 -31.99 -2.88
CA ALA A 74 3.53 -30.91 -3.79
C ALA A 74 2.40 -29.91 -3.96
N GLY A 75 2.74 -28.76 -4.54
CA GLY A 75 1.77 -27.71 -4.75
C GLY A 75 2.37 -26.42 -5.31
N LEU A 76 1.72 -25.31 -5.00
CA LEU A 76 2.13 -23.97 -5.40
C LEU A 76 2.37 -23.09 -4.18
N TRP A 77 3.15 -22.04 -4.34
CA TRP A 77 3.29 -20.99 -3.33
C TRP A 77 3.37 -19.59 -3.95
N GLN A 78 3.02 -18.59 -3.15
CA GLN A 78 3.20 -17.17 -3.46
C GLN A 78 3.49 -16.39 -2.17
N GLN A 79 4.48 -15.49 -2.21
CA GLN A 79 4.74 -14.53 -1.13
C GLN A 79 4.03 -13.22 -1.39
N LEU A 80 3.46 -12.63 -0.34
CA LEU A 80 2.72 -11.39 -0.41
C LEU A 80 3.15 -10.43 0.70
N PRO A 81 3.09 -9.11 0.45
CA PRO A 81 3.29 -8.15 1.52
C PRO A 81 2.16 -8.24 2.53
N SER A 82 2.52 -8.09 3.81
CA SER A 82 1.59 -8.14 4.94
C SER A 82 2.00 -7.14 6.02
N VAL A 83 1.18 -7.05 7.07
CA VAL A 83 1.46 -6.24 8.25
C VAL A 83 1.29 -7.13 9.47
N ALA A 84 2.33 -7.23 10.29
CA ALA A 84 2.27 -8.02 11.51
C ALA A 84 1.07 -7.62 12.41
N GLY A 85 0.35 -8.62 12.90
CA GLY A 85 -0.89 -8.48 13.67
C GLY A 85 -2.15 -8.29 12.83
N ASN A 86 -2.07 -8.21 11.49
CA ASN A 86 -3.27 -8.28 10.65
C ASN A 86 -3.68 -9.74 10.45
N GLN A 87 -4.98 -9.99 10.50
CA GLN A 87 -5.58 -11.28 10.16
C GLN A 87 -5.88 -11.35 8.67
N TYR A 88 -5.58 -12.48 8.04
CA TYR A 88 -5.81 -12.74 6.63
C TYR A 88 -6.66 -13.99 6.45
N GLU A 89 -7.54 -13.98 5.45
CA GLU A 89 -8.30 -15.14 4.99
C GLU A 89 -7.90 -15.47 3.57
N LEU A 90 -7.45 -16.71 3.36
CA LEU A 90 -7.21 -17.30 2.05
C LEU A 90 -8.38 -18.23 1.71
N SER A 91 -8.87 -18.14 0.48
CA SER A 91 -9.80 -19.12 -0.08
C SER A 91 -9.40 -19.51 -1.50
N VAL A 92 -9.49 -20.79 -1.85
CA VAL A 92 -9.09 -21.31 -3.16
C VAL A 92 -10.01 -22.43 -3.59
N GLU A 93 -10.35 -22.51 -4.87
CA GLU A 93 -11.08 -23.66 -5.44
C GLU A 93 -10.12 -24.76 -5.88
N GLY A 94 -10.34 -25.97 -5.37
CA GLY A 94 -9.59 -27.17 -5.71
C GLY A 94 -10.49 -28.31 -6.18
N GLN A 95 -9.97 -29.12 -7.10
CA GLN A 95 -10.54 -30.40 -7.52
C GLN A 95 -9.39 -31.39 -7.74
N ALA A 96 -9.65 -32.69 -7.60
CA ALA A 96 -8.72 -33.72 -8.02
C ALA A 96 -9.40 -34.86 -8.79
N TRP A 97 -8.63 -35.52 -9.64
CA TRP A 97 -8.94 -36.82 -10.22
C TRP A 97 -8.00 -37.86 -9.60
N SER A 98 -8.58 -38.96 -9.12
CA SER A 98 -7.87 -40.14 -8.64
C SER A 98 -8.66 -41.38 -9.04
N SER A 99 -8.07 -42.26 -9.85
CA SER A 99 -8.78 -43.43 -10.40
C SER A 99 -7.81 -44.48 -10.99
N GLU A 100 -8.20 -45.76 -10.95
CA GLU A 100 -7.56 -46.84 -11.72
C GLU A 100 -7.95 -46.84 -13.20
N ASP A 101 -9.01 -46.11 -13.54
CA ASP A 101 -9.40 -45.83 -14.92
C ASP A 101 -8.74 -44.52 -15.41
N ALA A 102 -8.41 -44.45 -16.70
CA ALA A 102 -7.86 -43.26 -17.33
C ALA A 102 -8.95 -42.23 -17.73
N ALA A 103 -10.23 -42.59 -17.69
CA ALA A 103 -11.31 -41.69 -18.07
C ALA A 103 -11.38 -40.45 -17.16
N PRO A 104 -11.41 -39.22 -17.74
CA PRO A 104 -11.55 -37.98 -16.98
C PRO A 104 -12.74 -38.01 -16.02
N GLY A 105 -12.52 -37.57 -14.78
CA GLY A 105 -13.55 -37.54 -13.75
C GLY A 105 -13.95 -38.89 -13.16
N SER A 106 -13.44 -40.02 -13.68
CA SER A 106 -13.63 -41.34 -13.09
C SER A 106 -13.11 -41.38 -11.66
N ARG A 107 -13.74 -42.21 -10.82
CA ARG A 107 -13.39 -42.42 -9.41
C ARG A 107 -13.25 -43.91 -9.07
N LEU A 108 -12.99 -44.74 -10.08
CA LEU A 108 -12.84 -46.19 -9.92
C LEU A 108 -11.66 -46.46 -8.99
N GLU A 109 -11.94 -47.01 -7.81
CA GLU A 109 -10.95 -47.26 -6.77
C GLU A 109 -10.07 -46.03 -6.48
N ALA A 110 -10.70 -44.84 -6.37
CA ALA A 110 -9.98 -43.60 -6.08
C ALA A 110 -9.17 -43.67 -4.78
N SER A 111 -8.05 -42.94 -4.73
CA SER A 111 -7.30 -42.69 -3.50
C SER A 111 -7.63 -41.33 -2.92
N ASP A 112 -7.36 -41.15 -1.63
CA ASP A 112 -7.31 -39.82 -1.03
C ASP A 112 -6.31 -38.94 -1.77
N VAL A 113 -6.68 -37.68 -1.96
CA VAL A 113 -5.93 -36.64 -2.66
C VAL A 113 -5.35 -35.61 -1.70
N ASN A 114 -5.92 -35.53 -0.49
CA ASN A 114 -5.44 -34.73 0.64
C ASN A 114 -5.11 -33.28 0.25
N LEU A 115 -6.09 -32.57 -0.33
CA LEU A 115 -5.91 -31.17 -0.70
C LEU A 115 -5.94 -30.30 0.56
N GLN A 116 -5.02 -29.34 0.64
CA GLN A 116 -4.98 -28.32 1.69
C GLN A 116 -4.51 -26.98 1.12
N ILE A 117 -4.88 -25.90 1.78
CA ILE A 117 -4.27 -24.58 1.58
C ILE A 117 -3.72 -24.08 2.90
N GLY A 118 -2.66 -23.27 2.86
CA GLY A 118 -1.98 -22.83 4.07
C GLY A 118 -1.45 -21.40 3.97
N ILE A 119 -1.23 -20.80 5.13
CA ILE A 119 -0.56 -19.51 5.29
C ILE A 119 0.61 -19.72 6.25
N ASP A 120 1.83 -19.47 5.80
CA ASP A 120 2.98 -19.26 6.68
C ASP A 120 2.96 -17.79 7.14
N PRO A 121 2.71 -17.53 8.44
CA PRO A 121 2.55 -16.18 8.97
C PRO A 121 3.87 -15.39 9.01
N THR A 122 5.01 -16.09 8.91
CA THR A 122 6.35 -15.50 8.95
C THR A 122 6.92 -15.20 7.56
N GLY A 123 6.26 -15.68 6.50
CA GLY A 123 6.75 -15.57 5.14
C GLY A 123 7.81 -16.62 4.76
N GLY A 124 7.92 -17.71 5.53
CA GLY A 124 8.79 -18.83 5.23
C GLY A 124 8.49 -19.49 3.87
N LEU A 125 9.52 -20.05 3.22
CA LEU A 125 9.40 -20.76 1.93
C LEU A 125 9.55 -22.28 2.08
N ASP A 126 9.82 -22.79 3.28
CA ASP A 126 9.90 -24.23 3.55
C ASP A 126 8.48 -24.81 3.65
N PRO A 127 8.03 -25.63 2.68
CA PRO A 127 6.67 -26.18 2.69
C PRO A 127 6.45 -27.21 3.81
N THR A 128 7.50 -27.63 4.51
CA THR A 128 7.44 -28.54 5.67
C THR A 128 7.43 -27.82 7.01
N SER A 129 7.48 -26.49 7.00
CA SER A 129 7.48 -25.66 8.20
C SER A 129 6.26 -25.96 9.08
N PRO A 130 6.46 -26.23 10.39
CA PRO A 130 5.35 -26.44 11.32
C PRO A 130 4.61 -25.14 11.64
N LEU A 131 5.12 -23.98 11.20
CA LEU A 131 4.48 -22.68 11.39
C LEU A 131 3.35 -22.43 10.38
N ILE A 132 3.28 -23.22 9.30
CA ILE A 132 2.21 -23.08 8.31
C ILE A 132 0.88 -23.46 8.96
N VAL A 133 -0.04 -22.51 8.98
CA VAL A 133 -1.43 -22.75 9.37
C VAL A 133 -2.15 -23.33 8.17
N TRP A 134 -2.44 -24.64 8.21
CA TRP A 134 -3.14 -25.34 7.15
C TRP A 134 -4.66 -25.38 7.38
N SER A 135 -5.43 -25.39 6.30
CA SER A 135 -6.84 -25.73 6.31
C SER A 135 -7.06 -27.19 6.73
N GLU A 136 -8.32 -27.54 7.02
CA GLU A 136 -8.73 -28.94 7.04
C GLU A 136 -8.38 -29.64 5.71
N VAL A 137 -8.16 -30.95 5.79
CA VAL A 137 -7.87 -31.80 4.64
C VAL A 137 -9.15 -32.01 3.83
N ALA A 138 -9.11 -31.69 2.54
CA ALA A 138 -10.24 -31.85 1.63
C ALA A 138 -10.02 -33.03 0.65
N GLN A 139 -11.12 -33.68 0.26
CA GLN A 139 -11.15 -34.77 -0.72
C GLN A 139 -12.07 -34.48 -1.92
N PRO A 140 -11.86 -33.38 -2.67
CA PRO A 140 -12.76 -32.98 -3.75
C PRO A 140 -12.51 -33.80 -5.02
N LEU A 141 -12.89 -35.09 -5.00
CA LEU A 141 -12.79 -35.99 -6.14
C LEU A 141 -13.82 -35.59 -7.20
N SER A 142 -13.37 -35.21 -8.39
CA SER A 142 -14.18 -34.82 -9.56
C SER A 142 -15.33 -33.86 -9.21
N ARG A 143 -15.11 -32.95 -8.28
CA ARG A 143 -15.97 -31.79 -8.00
C ARG A 143 -15.09 -30.63 -7.55
N TRP A 144 -15.52 -29.41 -7.81
CA TRP A 144 -14.90 -28.23 -7.23
C TRP A 144 -15.33 -28.04 -5.77
N GLU A 145 -14.38 -27.70 -4.92
CA GLU A 145 -14.62 -27.35 -3.52
C GLU A 145 -13.78 -26.13 -3.15
N THR A 146 -14.38 -25.19 -2.40
CA THR A 146 -13.66 -24.00 -1.92
C THR A 146 -13.07 -24.28 -0.55
N LEU A 147 -11.74 -24.36 -0.48
CA LEU A 147 -11.01 -24.46 0.77
C LEU A 147 -10.83 -23.06 1.38
N ARG A 148 -10.77 -22.97 2.71
CA ARG A 148 -10.57 -21.71 3.46
C ARG A 148 -9.61 -21.92 4.62
N VAL A 149 -8.77 -20.91 4.89
CA VAL A 149 -7.91 -20.86 6.08
C VAL A 149 -7.69 -19.40 6.49
N GLN A 150 -7.48 -19.18 7.79
CA GLN A 150 -7.19 -17.87 8.35
C GLN A 150 -5.90 -17.93 9.17
N ALA A 151 -5.10 -16.87 9.12
CA ALA A 151 -3.89 -16.73 9.93
C ALA A 151 -3.59 -15.25 10.24
N GLU A 152 -2.95 -15.01 11.37
CA GLU A 152 -2.37 -13.71 11.70
C GLU A 152 -1.00 -13.59 11.05
N ALA A 153 -0.72 -12.51 10.34
CA ALA A 153 0.65 -12.25 9.88
C ALA A 153 1.54 -11.93 11.10
N GLU A 154 2.73 -12.52 11.13
CA GLU A 154 3.76 -12.26 12.15
C GLU A 154 4.90 -11.39 11.60
N ALA A 155 4.95 -11.21 10.27
CA ALA A 155 5.97 -10.45 9.59
C ALA A 155 5.36 -9.46 8.58
N SER A 156 6.24 -8.76 7.84
CA SER A 156 5.86 -7.90 6.71
C SER A 156 5.66 -8.66 5.40
N ILE A 157 5.84 -9.98 5.42
CA ILE A 157 5.55 -10.92 4.35
C ILE A 157 4.81 -12.12 4.94
N ILE A 158 3.84 -12.65 4.20
CA ILE A 158 3.30 -14.00 4.40
C ILE A 158 3.55 -14.84 3.15
N THR A 159 3.59 -16.16 3.31
CA THR A 159 3.58 -17.09 2.17
C THR A 159 2.29 -17.87 2.18
N VAL A 160 1.58 -17.92 1.06
CA VAL A 160 0.46 -18.84 0.89
C VAL A 160 0.93 -20.09 0.18
N PHE A 161 0.41 -21.24 0.59
CA PHE A 161 0.69 -22.54 -0.01
C PHE A 161 -0.59 -23.22 -0.45
N LEU A 162 -0.55 -23.85 -1.62
CA LEU A 162 -1.50 -24.89 -2.02
C LEU A 162 -0.78 -26.23 -1.90
N LYS A 163 -1.48 -27.28 -1.49
CA LYS A 163 -0.91 -28.61 -1.25
C LYS A 163 -1.85 -29.70 -1.73
N SER A 164 -1.28 -30.74 -2.30
CA SER A 164 -1.93 -32.04 -2.48
C SER A 164 -0.96 -33.15 -2.12
N ALA A 165 -1.48 -34.22 -1.53
CA ALA A 165 -0.64 -35.30 -0.98
C ALA A 165 -1.31 -36.68 -1.11
N PRO A 166 -1.51 -37.21 -2.34
CA PRO A 166 -2.28 -38.43 -2.51
C PRO A 166 -1.63 -39.66 -1.89
N ASN A 167 -2.46 -40.54 -1.32
CA ASN A 167 -2.00 -41.70 -0.53
C ASN A 167 -1.53 -42.88 -1.39
N LEU A 168 -2.12 -43.09 -2.57
CA LEU A 168 -1.82 -44.23 -3.44
C LEU A 168 -1.51 -43.81 -4.88
N PRO A 169 -0.64 -44.57 -5.59
CA PRO A 169 -0.19 -44.24 -6.95
C PRO A 169 -1.21 -44.64 -8.02
N LYS A 170 -2.34 -43.92 -8.11
CA LYS A 170 -3.41 -44.25 -9.06
C LYS A 170 -3.04 -43.93 -10.50
N ARG A 171 -3.62 -44.69 -11.44
CA ARG A 171 -3.39 -44.53 -12.88
C ARG A 171 -3.70 -43.11 -13.36
N LEU A 172 -4.85 -42.58 -12.98
CA LEU A 172 -5.19 -41.17 -13.14
C LEU A 172 -4.97 -40.49 -11.79
N GLN A 173 -4.07 -39.49 -11.75
CA GLN A 173 -3.77 -38.74 -10.54
C GLN A 173 -3.44 -37.30 -10.94
N SER A 174 -4.40 -36.39 -10.80
CA SER A 174 -4.24 -34.99 -11.18
C SER A 174 -5.02 -34.08 -10.24
N VAL A 175 -4.47 -32.91 -9.97
CA VAL A 175 -5.07 -31.88 -9.11
C VAL A 175 -5.18 -30.60 -9.90
N PHE A 176 -6.27 -29.87 -9.69
CA PHE A 176 -6.60 -28.64 -10.40
C PHE A 176 -6.90 -27.54 -9.40
N TRP A 177 -6.31 -26.36 -9.60
CA TRP A 177 -6.52 -25.17 -8.78
C TRP A 177 -6.99 -24.00 -9.63
N ARG A 178 -7.95 -23.23 -9.10
CA ARG A 178 -8.42 -21.95 -9.67
C ARG A 178 -8.96 -21.03 -8.59
N ASN A 179 -9.17 -19.77 -8.94
CA ASN A 179 -9.92 -18.80 -8.13
C ASN A 179 -9.44 -18.72 -6.66
N ALA A 180 -8.14 -18.51 -6.47
CA ALA A 180 -7.60 -18.08 -5.20
C ALA A 180 -7.93 -16.61 -4.91
N PHE A 181 -8.27 -16.34 -3.66
CA PHE A 181 -8.58 -15.01 -3.16
C PHE A 181 -7.96 -14.84 -1.77
N LEU A 182 -7.18 -13.78 -1.57
CA LEU A 182 -6.62 -13.44 -0.27
C LEU A 182 -7.07 -12.04 0.13
N ARG A 183 -7.61 -11.92 1.34
CA ARG A 183 -8.02 -10.64 1.90
C ARG A 183 -7.61 -10.48 3.35
N PRO A 184 -7.37 -9.23 3.81
CA PRO A 184 -7.38 -8.96 5.24
C PRO A 184 -8.80 -9.06 5.80
N ILE A 185 -8.92 -9.50 7.06
CA ILE A 185 -10.17 -9.57 7.80
C ILE A 185 -10.05 -8.84 9.15
N GLY A 186 -11.18 -8.37 9.69
CA GLY A 186 -11.21 -7.68 10.98
C GLY A 186 -10.59 -6.27 10.96
N ARG A 187 -10.04 -5.84 12.10
CA ARG A 187 -9.36 -4.53 12.22
C ARG A 187 -8.05 -4.56 11.45
N HIS A 188 -8.09 -4.05 10.23
CA HIS A 188 -6.93 -4.01 9.34
C HIS A 188 -6.10 -2.74 9.57
N LYS A 189 -4.83 -2.91 9.95
CA LYS A 189 -3.83 -1.84 9.90
C LYS A 189 -3.36 -1.68 8.46
N ARG A 190 -3.50 -0.47 7.89
CA ARG A 190 -2.83 -0.12 6.64
C ARG A 190 -1.36 0.17 6.95
N GLY A 191 -0.50 -0.81 6.70
CA GLY A 191 0.95 -0.62 6.82
C GLY A 191 1.50 0.07 5.58
N VAL A 192 2.26 1.14 5.77
CA VAL A 192 3.14 1.70 4.74
C VAL A 192 4.44 0.90 4.80
N ASN A 193 4.35 -0.42 4.60
CA ASN A 193 5.50 -1.28 4.82
C ASN A 193 6.41 -1.22 3.61
N ILE A 194 7.54 -0.54 3.73
CA ILE A 194 8.67 -0.75 2.83
C ILE A 194 9.25 -2.12 3.21
N VAL A 195 9.13 -3.10 2.31
CA VAL A 195 9.75 -4.41 2.50
C VAL A 195 11.13 -4.34 1.86
N GLY A 196 12.19 -4.24 2.66
CA GLY A 196 13.53 -4.60 2.24
C GLY A 196 13.87 -5.92 2.90
N LEU A 197 13.74 -7.05 2.21
CA LEU A 197 14.27 -8.29 2.76
C LEU A 197 15.80 -8.16 2.82
N GLY A 198 16.34 -8.11 4.03
CA GLY A 198 17.79 -8.11 4.27
C GLY A 198 18.51 -6.96 3.56
N ASP A 199 19.22 -7.29 2.48
CA ASP A 199 20.16 -6.43 1.77
C ASP A 199 19.63 -5.83 0.46
N THR A 200 18.39 -6.17 0.05
CA THR A 200 17.79 -5.74 -1.23
C THR A 200 17.00 -4.43 -1.07
N HIS A 201 17.38 -3.39 -1.82
CA HIS A 201 16.84 -2.04 -1.69
C HIS A 201 16.39 -1.46 -3.04
N ILE A 202 15.28 -0.74 -3.06
CA ILE A 202 14.74 -0.06 -4.26
C ILE A 202 14.93 1.45 -4.11
N SER A 203 15.76 2.04 -4.98
CA SER A 203 15.95 3.49 -5.12
C SER A 203 15.17 4.01 -6.32
N LEU A 204 14.58 5.21 -6.22
CA LEU A 204 13.77 5.83 -7.27
C LEU A 204 14.33 7.21 -7.60
N GLU A 205 14.34 7.56 -8.88
CA GLU A 205 14.71 8.89 -9.34
C GLU A 205 13.71 9.35 -10.43
N PRO A 206 12.98 10.47 -10.22
CA PRO A 206 12.93 11.25 -8.97
C PRO A 206 12.16 10.52 -7.85
N GLU A 207 12.41 10.89 -6.58
CA GLU A 207 11.70 10.30 -5.42
C GLU A 207 10.27 10.83 -5.26
N GLN A 208 9.97 12.01 -5.81
CA GLN A 208 8.65 12.65 -5.80
C GLN A 208 8.22 13.01 -7.24
N PRO A 209 7.91 12.00 -8.07
CA PRO A 209 7.54 12.22 -9.46
C PRO A 209 6.15 12.83 -9.60
N ARG A 210 5.97 13.63 -10.65
CA ARG A 210 4.63 14.08 -11.09
C ARG A 210 3.99 13.04 -12.01
N PRO A 211 2.65 13.05 -12.16
CA PRO A 211 2.01 12.25 -13.19
C PRO A 211 2.55 12.56 -14.60
N GLY A 212 2.87 11.50 -15.34
CA GLY A 212 3.51 11.52 -16.66
C GLY A 212 5.03 11.50 -16.66
N GLU A 213 5.68 11.77 -15.52
CA GLU A 213 7.13 11.82 -15.43
C GLU A 213 7.76 10.40 -15.49
N PRO A 214 8.82 10.18 -16.28
CA PRO A 214 9.54 8.93 -16.28
C PRO A 214 10.32 8.76 -14.96
N ILE A 215 10.22 7.58 -14.36
CA ILE A 215 10.91 7.21 -13.13
C ILE A 215 11.93 6.13 -13.46
N THR A 216 13.14 6.33 -12.96
CA THR A 216 14.18 5.30 -12.96
C THR A 216 14.19 4.62 -11.61
N ALA A 217 13.96 3.30 -11.60
CA ALA A 217 14.17 2.48 -10.42
C ALA A 217 15.52 1.75 -10.51
N VAL A 218 16.28 1.80 -9.43
CA VAL A 218 17.51 1.04 -9.26
C VAL A 218 17.32 0.12 -8.05
N VAL A 219 17.34 -1.18 -8.31
CA VAL A 219 17.35 -2.19 -7.25
C VAL A 219 18.79 -2.59 -6.98
N SER A 220 19.20 -2.60 -5.71
CA SER A 220 20.54 -3.02 -5.29
C SER A 220 20.47 -4.16 -4.29
N SER A 221 21.36 -5.14 -4.40
CA SER A 221 21.45 -6.31 -3.51
C SER A 221 22.89 -6.80 -3.42
N SER A 222 23.33 -7.34 -2.28
CA SER A 222 24.61 -8.07 -2.20
C SER A 222 24.51 -9.48 -2.78
N ARG A 223 23.28 -10.00 -2.93
CA ARG A 223 23.00 -11.30 -3.56
C ARG A 223 22.48 -11.13 -4.98
N GLU A 224 22.89 -12.03 -5.86
CA GLU A 224 22.30 -12.13 -7.18
C GLU A 224 20.91 -12.77 -7.11
N HIS A 225 19.90 -12.06 -7.63
CA HIS A 225 18.56 -12.58 -7.80
C HIS A 225 18.33 -12.96 -9.27
N LYS A 226 18.20 -14.27 -9.53
CA LYS A 226 17.85 -14.80 -10.86
C LYS A 226 16.33 -14.77 -11.05
N PHE A 227 15.89 -14.69 -12.30
CA PHE A 227 14.47 -14.59 -12.65
C PHE A 227 13.74 -13.44 -11.93
N ALA A 228 14.46 -12.32 -11.77
CA ALA A 228 13.97 -11.17 -11.04
C ALA A 228 13.50 -10.06 -11.98
N GLU A 229 12.39 -9.44 -11.62
CA GLU A 229 11.75 -8.37 -12.37
C GLU A 229 11.18 -7.31 -11.42
N LEU A 230 10.86 -6.15 -11.99
CA LEU A 230 10.16 -5.09 -11.27
C LEU A 230 8.74 -5.02 -11.81
N ILE A 231 7.77 -5.17 -10.92
CA ILE A 231 6.35 -4.93 -11.20
C ILE A 231 5.89 -3.69 -10.44
N VAL A 232 4.98 -2.95 -11.05
CA VAL A 232 4.48 -1.68 -10.49
C VAL A 232 2.96 -1.72 -10.55
N ALA A 233 2.33 -1.92 -9.39
CA ALA A 233 0.90 -1.86 -9.25
C ALA A 233 0.45 -0.40 -9.13
N ARG A 234 -0.61 -0.07 -9.84
CA ARG A 234 -1.20 1.26 -9.92
C ARG A 234 -2.28 1.44 -8.84
N PRO A 235 -2.61 2.68 -8.47
CA PRO A 235 -3.70 2.98 -7.54
C PRO A 235 -5.09 2.47 -7.96
N ASP A 236 -5.27 2.16 -9.25
CA ASP A 236 -6.50 1.62 -9.86
C ASP A 236 -6.50 0.09 -9.99
N ASP A 237 -5.61 -0.59 -9.25
CA ASP A 237 -5.42 -2.06 -9.25
C ASP A 237 -4.99 -2.65 -10.61
N THR A 238 -4.42 -1.82 -11.50
CA THR A 238 -3.81 -2.28 -12.76
C THR A 238 -2.28 -2.25 -12.72
N TRP A 239 -1.60 -2.80 -13.73
CA TRP A 239 -0.13 -2.85 -13.78
C TRP A 239 0.45 -1.79 -14.72
N SER A 240 1.49 -1.09 -14.29
CA SER A 240 2.26 -0.20 -15.15
C SER A 240 3.22 -0.98 -16.06
N LYS A 241 3.46 -0.43 -17.26
CA LYS A 241 4.51 -0.95 -18.14
C LYS A 241 5.88 -0.61 -17.56
N VAL A 242 6.70 -1.64 -17.35
CA VAL A 242 8.07 -1.50 -16.87
C VAL A 242 9.05 -1.96 -17.95
N VAL A 243 10.11 -1.19 -18.16
CA VAL A 243 11.18 -1.48 -19.12
C VAL A 243 12.46 -1.77 -18.36
N SER A 244 12.96 -3.01 -18.44
CA SER A 244 14.30 -3.34 -17.94
C SER A 244 15.36 -2.65 -18.78
N LYS A 245 16.31 -2.00 -18.11
CA LYS A 245 17.50 -1.37 -18.70
C LYS A 245 18.76 -2.21 -18.53
N GLY A 246 18.61 -3.41 -17.99
CA GLY A 246 19.69 -4.34 -17.76
C GLY A 246 20.16 -4.37 -16.32
N ARG A 247 21.14 -5.26 -16.12
CA ARG A 247 21.75 -5.55 -14.83
C ARG A 247 23.24 -5.25 -14.93
N THR A 248 23.79 -4.61 -13.91
CA THR A 248 25.22 -4.37 -13.75
C THR A 248 25.69 -4.88 -12.40
N VAL A 249 27.00 -4.97 -12.22
CA VAL A 249 27.64 -5.18 -10.92
C VAL A 249 28.45 -3.93 -10.64
N ASP A 250 28.29 -3.36 -9.45
CA ASP A 250 29.03 -2.20 -8.98
C ASP A 250 29.64 -2.54 -7.63
N GLU A 251 30.96 -2.47 -7.55
CA GLU A 251 31.76 -3.02 -6.44
C GLU A 251 31.33 -4.48 -6.12
N ASP A 252 30.72 -4.69 -4.94
CA ASP A 252 30.24 -5.98 -4.45
C ASP A 252 28.70 -6.10 -4.47
N ARG A 253 28.00 -5.24 -5.22
CA ARG A 253 26.53 -5.21 -5.30
C ARG A 253 26.03 -5.45 -6.72
N PHE A 254 24.96 -6.24 -6.82
CA PHE A 254 24.19 -6.41 -8.04
C PHE A 254 23.17 -5.28 -8.16
N LEU A 255 23.13 -4.64 -9.33
CA LEU A 255 22.21 -3.56 -9.64
C LEU A 255 21.30 -3.95 -10.80
N TRP A 256 19.99 -3.78 -10.64
CA TRP A 256 19.00 -3.89 -11.72
C TRP A 256 18.36 -2.53 -11.95
N ARG A 257 18.39 -2.06 -13.19
CA ARG A 257 17.81 -0.76 -13.56
C ARG A 257 16.53 -0.97 -14.36
N TYR A 258 15.49 -0.25 -14.00
CA TYR A 258 14.19 -0.27 -14.64
C TYR A 258 13.70 1.15 -14.91
N GLN A 259 12.86 1.32 -15.93
CA GLN A 259 12.15 2.57 -16.20
C GLN A 259 10.64 2.32 -16.34
N PHE A 260 9.84 3.20 -15.77
CA PHE A 260 8.38 3.21 -15.90
C PHE A 260 7.87 4.66 -15.74
N SER A 261 6.57 4.87 -15.90
CA SER A 261 5.92 6.16 -15.65
C SER A 261 4.67 5.95 -14.79
N THR A 262 4.31 6.98 -14.04
CA THR A 262 3.10 7.04 -13.21
C THR A 262 2.17 8.08 -13.81
N ASP A 263 0.96 7.73 -14.20
CA ASP A 263 0.04 8.55 -14.99
C ASP A 263 -1.15 9.12 -14.19
N ILE A 264 -1.43 8.55 -13.02
CA ILE A 264 -2.51 8.97 -12.13
C ILE A 264 -1.98 9.34 -10.75
N ASP A 265 -2.76 10.15 -10.02
CA ASP A 265 -2.47 10.45 -8.63
C ASP A 265 -2.82 9.25 -7.75
N GLY A 266 -2.00 8.97 -6.75
CA GLY A 266 -2.26 7.91 -5.78
C GLY A 266 -1.00 7.19 -5.31
N LEU A 267 -1.21 6.12 -4.56
CA LEU A 267 -0.15 5.30 -4.01
C LEU A 267 0.15 4.12 -4.95
N TYR A 268 1.35 4.11 -5.52
CA TYR A 268 1.85 3.01 -6.33
C TYR A 268 2.62 2.00 -5.45
N ASP A 269 2.49 0.72 -5.79
CA ASP A 269 3.20 -0.37 -5.13
C ASP A 269 4.27 -0.93 -6.09
N ILE A 270 5.53 -0.65 -5.79
CA ILE A 270 6.68 -1.03 -6.60
C ILE A 270 7.32 -2.26 -5.95
N ARG A 271 7.23 -3.40 -6.62
CA ARG A 271 7.75 -4.67 -6.12
C ARG A 271 8.88 -5.16 -6.99
N PHE A 272 10.02 -5.44 -6.36
CA PHE A 272 11.04 -6.28 -6.94
C PHE A 272 10.70 -7.72 -6.57
N VAL A 273 10.48 -8.55 -7.59
CA VAL A 273 9.95 -9.89 -7.42
C VAL A 273 10.80 -10.91 -8.15
N GLY A 274 10.78 -12.15 -7.68
CA GLY A 274 11.45 -13.28 -8.29
C GLY A 274 10.45 -14.38 -8.68
N ASP A 275 10.93 -15.35 -9.46
CA ASP A 275 10.15 -16.55 -9.81
C ASP A 275 8.80 -16.21 -10.48
N PHE A 276 8.83 -15.29 -11.44
CA PHE A 276 7.64 -14.77 -12.15
C PHE A 276 6.57 -14.21 -11.20
N ALA A 277 6.96 -13.28 -10.33
CA ALA A 277 6.13 -12.65 -9.31
C ALA A 277 5.65 -13.54 -8.14
N ALA A 278 6.07 -14.81 -8.07
CA ALA A 278 5.75 -15.66 -6.93
C ALA A 278 6.50 -15.26 -5.66
N ARG A 279 7.73 -14.75 -5.79
CA ARG A 279 8.59 -14.35 -4.68
C ARG A 279 8.61 -12.83 -4.52
N LEU A 280 8.38 -12.33 -3.31
CA LEU A 280 8.61 -10.92 -3.01
C LEU A 280 10.05 -10.75 -2.53
N LEU A 281 10.84 -9.92 -3.21
CA LEU A 281 12.25 -9.66 -2.85
C LEU A 281 12.40 -8.29 -2.19
N ALA A 282 11.70 -7.28 -2.71
CA ALA A 282 11.58 -5.98 -2.06
C ALA A 282 10.28 -5.27 -2.50
N LEU A 283 9.83 -4.33 -1.68
CA LEU A 283 8.66 -3.48 -1.92
C LEU A 283 8.97 -2.06 -1.49
N ARG A 284 8.64 -1.11 -2.35
CA ARG A 284 8.65 0.33 -2.04
C ARG A 284 7.34 0.95 -2.47
N LEU A 285 6.71 1.68 -1.56
CA LEU A 285 5.55 2.49 -1.88
C LEU A 285 5.99 3.83 -2.45
N LEU A 286 5.29 4.31 -3.48
CA LEU A 286 5.54 5.60 -4.11
C LEU A 286 4.25 6.40 -4.14
N GLN A 287 4.22 7.49 -3.37
CA GLN A 287 3.14 8.46 -3.46
C GLN A 287 3.38 9.35 -4.68
N VAL A 288 2.46 9.28 -5.64
CA VAL A 288 2.41 10.17 -6.78
C VAL A 288 1.30 11.16 -6.54
N ALA A 289 1.64 12.43 -6.61
CA ALA A 289 0.66 13.49 -6.57
C ALA A 289 1.12 14.59 -7.50
N ARG A 290 0.19 15.16 -8.27
CA ARG A 290 0.37 16.53 -8.76
C ARG A 290 0.73 17.36 -7.55
N ASN A 291 1.82 18.12 -7.62
CA ASN A 291 2.09 19.15 -6.65
C ASN A 291 0.83 20.03 -6.57
N VAL A 292 0.04 19.89 -5.51
CA VAL A 292 -0.65 21.04 -4.99
C VAL A 292 0.50 21.89 -4.52
N GLN A 293 0.85 22.89 -5.32
CA GLN A 293 1.68 23.96 -4.83
C GLN A 293 0.92 24.55 -3.66
N LEU A 294 1.18 24.05 -2.45
CA LEU A 294 1.07 24.88 -1.27
C LEU A 294 2.06 25.98 -1.57
N VAL A 295 1.56 27.08 -2.13
CA VAL A 295 2.29 28.33 -2.10
C VAL A 295 2.70 28.46 -0.64
N PRO A 296 4.00 28.48 -0.29
CA PRO A 296 4.40 28.85 1.05
C PRO A 296 3.98 30.30 1.15
N SER A 297 2.80 30.51 1.71
CA SER A 297 2.07 31.74 1.54
C SER A 297 1.61 32.15 2.92
N ASP A 298 2.55 32.74 3.62
CA ASP A 298 2.24 33.92 4.42
C ASP A 298 1.29 34.90 3.68
N SER A 299 1.24 34.88 2.33
CA SER A 299 0.28 35.65 1.54
C SER A 299 -1.15 35.11 1.66
N ALA A 300 -2.08 36.00 1.98
CA ALA A 300 -3.50 35.65 2.01
C ALA A 300 -4.04 35.27 0.62
N ARG A 301 -5.03 34.35 0.57
CA ARG A 301 -5.76 33.98 -0.66
C ARG A 301 -6.30 35.19 -1.44
N LEU A 302 -6.62 36.28 -0.74
CA LEU A 302 -7.01 37.57 -1.31
C LEU A 302 -6.26 38.67 -0.56
N ASN A 303 -5.58 39.55 -1.30
CA ASN A 303 -4.87 40.69 -0.75
C ASN A 303 -5.83 41.89 -0.69
N TYR A 304 -6.42 42.11 0.48
CA TYR A 304 -7.28 43.26 0.75
C TYR A 304 -6.89 43.88 2.09
N ARG A 305 -7.25 45.16 2.27
CA ARG A 305 -6.99 45.89 3.52
C ARG A 305 -7.61 45.18 4.71
N ARG A 306 -6.81 44.85 5.71
CA ARG A 306 -7.29 44.29 6.98
C ARG A 306 -7.11 45.26 8.11
N VAL A 307 -8.18 45.45 8.87
CA VAL A 307 -8.19 46.27 10.08
C VAL A 307 -8.49 45.36 11.26
N TYR A 308 -7.61 45.37 12.25
CA TYR A 308 -7.70 44.57 13.46
C TYR A 308 -7.92 45.50 14.66
N ILE A 309 -9.08 45.40 15.31
CA ILE A 309 -9.38 46.06 16.58
C ILE A 309 -8.78 45.20 17.69
N LEU A 310 -7.68 45.68 18.26
CA LEU A 310 -6.96 45.02 19.33
C LEU A 310 -7.47 45.52 20.69
N LEU A 311 -8.26 44.70 21.36
CA LEU A 311 -8.82 45.00 22.68
C LEU A 311 -7.82 44.65 23.80
N PRO A 312 -7.74 45.45 24.87
CA PRO A 312 -6.86 45.16 25.98
C PRO A 312 -7.33 43.94 26.78
N PRO A 313 -6.44 43.24 27.51
CA PRO A 313 -6.82 42.10 28.34
C PRO A 313 -7.88 42.44 29.41
N THR A 314 -7.99 43.72 29.78
CA THR A 314 -8.96 44.23 30.75
C THR A 314 -10.33 44.54 30.16
N ALA A 315 -10.53 44.36 28.84
CA ALA A 315 -11.78 44.69 28.17
C ALA A 315 -12.91 43.72 28.56
N SER A 316 -14.02 44.28 29.05
CA SER A 316 -15.25 43.53 29.31
C SER A 316 -16.03 43.21 28.03
N GLN A 317 -17.03 42.34 28.13
CA GLN A 317 -17.92 42.01 27.01
C GLN A 317 -18.58 43.23 26.36
N LYS A 318 -18.80 44.33 27.12
CA LYS A 318 -19.34 45.58 26.58
C LYS A 318 -18.41 46.22 25.55
N TRP A 319 -17.10 46.15 25.75
CA TRP A 319 -16.09 46.64 24.81
C TRP A 319 -16.05 45.81 23.53
N VAL A 320 -16.20 44.49 23.64
CA VAL A 320 -16.32 43.60 22.47
C VAL A 320 -17.55 43.96 21.64
N LEU A 321 -18.70 44.20 22.30
CA LEU A 321 -19.93 44.58 21.62
C LEU A 321 -19.81 45.95 20.93
N ALA A 322 -19.16 46.93 21.58
CA ALA A 322 -18.88 48.24 20.99
C ALA A 322 -17.96 48.15 19.78
N ALA A 323 -16.88 47.35 19.87
CA ALA A 323 -15.98 47.07 18.75
C ALA A 323 -16.71 46.41 17.57
N ALA A 324 -17.59 45.43 17.86
CA ALA A 324 -18.40 44.75 16.84
C ALA A 324 -19.38 45.69 16.14
N LYS A 325 -20.08 46.53 16.91
CA LYS A 325 -21.01 47.53 16.34
C LYS A 325 -20.28 48.60 15.54
N GLY A 326 -19.16 49.11 16.05
CA GLY A 326 -18.39 50.17 15.41
C GLY A 326 -17.63 49.71 14.17
N GLY A 327 -17.12 48.48 14.17
CA GLY A 327 -16.35 47.90 13.07
C GLY A 327 -17.19 47.13 12.03
N TYR A 328 -18.51 47.04 12.20
CA TYR A 328 -19.37 46.19 11.37
C TYR A 328 -19.33 46.56 9.88
N ASP A 329 -19.48 47.84 9.57
CA ASP A 329 -19.54 48.32 8.17
C ASP A 329 -18.19 48.14 7.47
N GLY A 330 -17.09 48.34 8.20
CA GLY A 330 -15.73 48.10 7.72
C GLY A 330 -15.29 46.64 7.72
N ARG A 331 -16.13 45.71 8.24
CA ARG A 331 -15.83 44.27 8.40
C ARG A 331 -14.52 44.03 9.17
N PHE A 332 -14.27 44.82 10.21
CA PHE A 332 -13.03 44.74 10.98
C PHE A 332 -12.95 43.45 11.80
N THR A 333 -11.74 42.93 11.95
CA THR A 333 -11.45 41.78 12.83
C THR A 333 -11.29 42.27 14.25
N ILE A 334 -11.80 41.53 15.24
CA ILE A 334 -11.70 41.87 16.66
C ILE A 334 -10.96 40.75 17.37
N GLY A 335 -10.00 41.10 18.22
CA GLY A 335 -9.39 40.12 19.10
C GLY A 335 -8.47 40.74 20.15
N PHE A 336 -7.71 39.87 20.80
CA PHE A 336 -6.99 40.15 22.04
C PHE A 336 -5.51 39.73 21.97
N SER A 337 -5.00 39.46 20.77
CA SER A 337 -3.63 39.01 20.56
C SER A 337 -2.90 40.04 19.70
N ALA A 338 -1.84 40.63 20.25
CA ALA A 338 -0.98 41.55 19.51
C ALA A 338 -0.30 40.83 18.33
N ASP A 339 0.01 39.55 18.50
CA ASP A 339 0.61 38.71 17.46
C ASP A 339 -0.37 38.45 16.32
N ASP A 340 -1.63 38.12 16.61
CA ASP A 340 -2.67 37.92 15.58
C ASP A 340 -2.99 39.24 14.86
N ALA A 341 -2.86 40.37 15.55
CA ALA A 341 -3.04 41.69 14.97
C ALA A 341 -1.91 42.05 13.98
N GLY A 342 -0.70 41.52 14.21
CA GLY A 342 0.49 41.82 13.43
C GLY A 342 0.81 40.83 12.30
N ILE A 343 0.49 39.54 12.44
CA ILE A 343 0.95 38.48 11.53
C ILE A 343 0.25 38.49 10.14
N GLY A 344 0.95 38.00 9.11
CA GLY A 344 0.45 37.82 7.73
C GLY A 344 1.31 38.53 6.68
N ASN A 345 1.22 38.15 5.41
CA ASN A 345 1.83 38.89 4.30
C ASN A 345 0.69 39.57 3.51
N LEU A 346 0.42 40.81 3.91
CA LEU A 346 -0.70 41.63 3.43
C LEU A 346 -0.17 43.04 3.14
N GLU A 347 -0.60 43.60 2.01
CA GLU A 347 -0.15 44.93 1.56
C GLU A 347 -0.62 46.06 2.50
N ASN A 348 -1.74 45.89 3.19
CA ASN A 348 -2.31 46.92 4.05
C ASN A 348 -2.94 46.31 5.32
N ARG A 349 -2.16 46.30 6.41
CA ARG A 349 -2.58 45.89 7.75
C ARG A 349 -2.65 47.11 8.65
N HIS A 350 -3.78 47.29 9.32
CA HIS A 350 -3.98 48.39 10.26
C HIS A 350 -4.45 47.84 11.61
N VAL A 351 -3.64 48.03 12.65
CA VAL A 351 -4.00 47.71 14.03
C VAL A 351 -4.57 48.95 14.70
N LEU A 352 -5.81 48.84 15.16
CA LEU A 352 -6.48 49.82 16.00
C LEU A 352 -6.38 49.33 17.45
N ALA A 353 -5.35 49.77 18.16
CA ALA A 353 -5.11 49.34 19.53
C ALA A 353 -5.96 50.16 20.50
N VAL A 354 -6.96 49.54 21.12
CA VAL A 354 -7.87 50.19 22.07
C VAL A 354 -7.19 50.27 23.43
N ASN A 355 -7.14 51.47 24.00
CA ASN A 355 -6.55 51.76 25.31
C ASN A 355 -5.21 51.01 25.52
N PRO A 356 -4.19 51.24 24.65
CA PRO A 356 -2.96 50.43 24.66
C PRO A 356 -2.17 50.54 25.98
N HIS A 357 -2.43 51.56 26.78
CA HIS A 357 -1.90 51.72 28.14
C HIS A 357 -2.43 50.69 29.15
N HIS A 358 -3.47 49.92 28.81
CA HIS A 358 -3.98 48.81 29.61
C HIS A 358 -3.30 47.46 29.28
N TRP A 359 -2.34 47.44 28.36
CA TRP A 359 -1.55 46.26 28.06
C TRP A 359 -0.34 46.15 29.01
N PRO A 360 0.02 44.94 29.47
CA PRO A 360 1.20 44.73 30.32
C PRO A 360 2.51 45.19 29.67
N GLU A 361 2.62 45.00 28.36
CA GLU A 361 3.64 45.60 27.52
C GLU A 361 3.04 46.85 26.87
N VAL A 362 3.75 47.99 26.92
CA VAL A 362 3.25 49.21 26.30
C VAL A 362 3.25 49.02 24.79
N LEU A 363 2.07 48.73 24.22
CA LEU A 363 1.91 48.58 22.77
C LEU A 363 2.01 49.95 22.10
N THR A 364 3.09 50.14 21.34
CA THR A 364 3.37 51.34 20.57
C THR A 364 3.52 51.04 19.08
N ALA A 365 3.53 52.09 18.26
CA ALA A 365 3.91 51.97 16.86
C ALA A 365 5.33 51.37 16.70
N SER A 366 6.27 51.70 17.59
CA SER A 366 7.63 51.14 17.55
C SER A 366 7.68 49.65 17.88
N TRP A 367 6.85 49.17 18.81
CA TRP A 367 6.72 47.74 19.11
C TRP A 367 6.23 46.98 17.87
N PHE A 368 5.16 47.44 17.23
CA PHE A 368 4.67 46.80 16.00
C PHE A 368 5.67 46.91 14.85
N GLN A 369 6.39 48.02 14.69
CA GLN A 369 7.40 48.15 13.65
C GLN A 369 8.59 47.19 13.87
N GLN A 370 8.95 46.92 15.13
CA GLN A 370 10.04 46.01 15.49
C GLN A 370 9.64 44.54 15.29
N HIS A 371 8.43 44.16 15.73
CA HIS A 371 7.98 42.76 15.75
C HIS A 371 7.21 42.35 14.48
N TYR A 372 6.54 43.31 13.83
CA TYR A 372 5.67 43.11 12.65
C TYR A 372 5.82 44.26 11.62
N PRO A 373 6.96 44.36 10.92
CA PRO A 373 7.23 45.44 9.98
C PRO A 373 6.11 45.62 8.93
N GLY A 374 5.72 46.86 8.66
CA GLY A 374 4.70 47.21 7.67
C GLY A 374 3.26 47.25 8.19
N VAL A 375 3.05 47.00 9.50
CA VAL A 375 1.75 47.22 10.16
C VAL A 375 1.55 48.72 10.42
N LYS A 376 0.45 49.30 9.91
CA LYS A 376 -0.02 50.62 10.35
C LYS A 376 -0.62 50.49 11.75
N PHE A 377 -0.23 51.40 12.65
CA PHE A 377 -0.70 51.39 14.04
C PHE A 377 -1.44 52.68 14.36
N THR A 378 -2.60 52.56 15.00
CA THR A 378 -3.34 53.69 15.58
C THR A 378 -3.80 53.34 16.98
N ALA A 379 -3.41 54.15 17.96
CA ALA A 379 -3.93 54.07 19.31
C ALA A 379 -5.32 54.72 19.37
N VAL A 380 -6.29 54.00 19.94
CA VAL A 380 -7.65 54.47 20.18
C VAL A 380 -7.84 54.61 21.68
N VAL A 381 -7.96 55.84 22.17
CA VAL A 381 -8.22 56.11 23.59
C VAL A 381 -9.71 56.40 23.75
N ALA A 382 -10.38 55.58 24.55
CA ALA A 382 -11.82 55.65 24.80
C ALA A 382 -12.09 55.43 26.29
N ASN A 383 -12.94 56.27 26.89
CA ASN A 383 -13.22 56.19 28.32
C ASN A 383 -14.35 55.21 28.63
N GLN A 384 -15.32 55.10 27.73
CA GLN A 384 -16.44 54.15 27.81
C GLN A 384 -16.62 53.39 26.48
N PRO A 385 -17.27 52.21 26.48
CA PRO A 385 -17.52 51.44 25.26
C PRO A 385 -18.22 52.24 24.15
N GLU A 386 -19.13 53.14 24.50
CA GLU A 386 -19.86 53.98 23.57
C GLU A 386 -18.93 54.95 22.81
N ASP A 387 -17.86 55.43 23.46
CA ASP A 387 -16.83 56.26 22.83
C ASP A 387 -16.08 55.48 21.75
N LEU A 388 -15.76 54.20 22.01
CA LEU A 388 -15.11 53.33 21.04
C LEU A 388 -16.02 53.05 19.85
N GLU A 389 -17.30 52.75 20.09
CA GLU A 389 -18.27 52.52 19.02
C GLU A 389 -18.37 53.76 18.10
N ALA A 390 -18.52 54.95 18.69
CA ALA A 390 -18.61 56.21 17.95
C ALA A 390 -17.31 56.52 17.19
N TRP A 391 -16.15 56.28 17.82
CA TRP A 391 -14.84 56.49 17.19
C TRP A 391 -14.68 55.61 15.95
N LEU A 392 -15.00 54.31 16.07
CA LEU A 392 -14.87 53.34 14.98
C LEU A 392 -15.82 53.64 13.80
N LYS A 393 -17.06 54.07 14.07
CA LYS A 393 -18.03 54.47 13.03
C LYS A 393 -17.55 55.64 12.19
N ASN A 394 -16.80 56.57 12.79
CA ASN A 394 -16.29 57.77 12.13
C ASN A 394 -14.89 57.56 11.54
N TRP A 395 -14.26 56.41 11.79
CA TRP A 395 -12.92 56.14 11.31
C TRP A 395 -12.95 55.72 9.84
N THR A 396 -12.48 56.60 8.95
CA THR A 396 -12.41 56.34 7.50
C THR A 396 -11.09 55.70 7.07
N GLY A 397 -10.09 55.72 7.95
CA GLY A 397 -8.78 55.13 7.69
C GLY A 397 -8.08 55.68 6.43
N LEU A 398 -8.35 56.94 6.06
CA LEU A 398 -7.78 57.63 4.91
C LEU A 398 -6.55 58.45 5.30
N GLU A 399 -5.47 57.75 5.66
CA GLU A 399 -4.07 58.21 5.53
C GLU A 399 -3.17 57.01 5.20
#